data_AF-A0A9E4KGN6-F1
#
_entry.id   AF-A0A9E4KGN6-F1
#
_cell.length_a   1.000
_cell.length_b   1.000
_cell.length_c   1.000
_cell.angle_alpha   90.00
_cell.angle_beta   90.00
_cell.angle_gamma   90.00
#
_symmetry.space_group_name_H-M   'P 1'
#
loop_
_entity.id
_entity.type
_entity.pdbx_description
1 polymer ?
#
loop_
_entity_poly.entity_id
_entity_poly.type
_entity_poly.pdbx_seq_one_letter_code
_entity_poly.pdbx_strand_id
1 'polypeptide(L)' 'MSATKDRINQIVANTLDLDHEPDFNAQLGESEINSMEAVAFFKLVDKEFGLGMAIEDFSKFQTLQDLVEHIDARG' A
#
# COMPACT_ATOMS: atom_id res chain seq x y z
N MET A 1 -5.24 -16.35 0.56
CA MET A 1 -4.33 -15.26 0.96
C MET A 1 -3.42 -15.00 -0.23
N SER A 2 -3.69 -13.95 -1.01
CA SER A 2 -2.93 -13.68 -2.24
C SER A 2 -1.51 -13.22 -1.90
N ALA A 3 -0.53 -13.67 -2.66
CA ALA A 3 0.89 -13.32 -2.49
C ALA A 3 1.12 -11.80 -2.45
N THR A 4 0.29 -11.04 -3.17
CA THR A 4 0.25 -9.58 -3.16
C THR A 4 0.02 -8.99 -1.77
N LYS A 5 -0.94 -9.54 -1.02
CA LYS A 5 -1.31 -9.05 0.31
C LYS A 5 -0.17 -9.26 1.30
N ASP A 6 0.48 -10.41 1.22
CA ASP A 6 1.67 -10.74 2.04
C ASP A 6 2.84 -9.79 1.73
N ARG A 7 3.10 -9.52 0.44
CA ARG A 7 4.14 -8.57 0.03
C ARG A 7 3.86 -7.15 0.51
N ILE A 8 2.64 -6.67 0.36
CA ILE A 8 2.26 -5.34 0.85
C ILE A 8 2.42 -5.25 2.37
N ASN A 9 2.03 -6.29 3.10
CA ASN A 9 2.21 -6.37 4.55
C ASN A 9 3.70 -6.21 4.93
N GLN A 10 4.60 -6.91 4.22
CA GLN A 10 6.05 -6.76 4.42
C GLN A 10 6.55 -5.35 4.11
N ILE A 11 6.06 -4.70 3.05
CA ILE A 11 6.47 -3.33 2.71
C ILE A 11 5.99 -2.34 3.78
N VAL A 12 4.74 -2.48 4.25
CA VAL A 12 4.20 -1.66 5.34
C VAL A 12 5.01 -1.86 6.61
N ALA A 13 5.23 -3.10 7.04
CA ALA A 13 5.99 -3.40 8.25
C ALA A 13 7.43 -2.81 8.21
N ASN A 14 8.08 -2.85 7.05
CA ASN A 14 9.42 -2.27 6.87
C ASN A 14 9.43 -0.74 6.77
N THR A 15 8.32 -0.10 6.38
CA THR A 15 8.29 1.34 6.10
C THR A 15 7.68 2.15 7.23
N LEU A 16 6.62 1.65 7.84
CA LEU A 16 5.80 2.34 8.83
C LEU A 16 6.13 1.93 10.26
N ASP A 17 7.06 0.98 10.45
CA ASP A 17 7.43 0.41 11.75
C ASP A 17 6.20 0.08 12.62
N LEU A 18 5.12 -0.35 11.97
CA LEU A 18 3.88 -0.65 12.66
C LEU A 18 4.11 -1.94 13.45
N ASP A 19 3.97 -1.83 14.77
CA ASP A 19 3.95 -2.96 15.71
C ASP A 19 2.73 -3.87 15.48
N HIS A 20 1.90 -3.55 14.48
CA HIS A 20 0.63 -4.20 14.17
C HIS A 20 0.50 -4.43 12.66
N GLU A 21 -0.23 -5.49 12.29
CA GLU A 21 -0.59 -5.68 10.88
C GLU A 21 -1.44 -4.50 10.38
N PRO A 22 -1.15 -3.93 9.21
CA PRO A 22 -1.95 -2.86 8.65
C PRO A 22 -3.34 -3.38 8.32
N ASP A 23 -4.35 -2.58 8.67
CA ASP A 23 -5.72 -2.90 8.30
C ASP A 23 -5.91 -2.55 6.82
N PHE A 24 -6.13 -3.60 6.01
CA PHE A 24 -6.30 -3.44 4.58
C PHE A 24 -7.62 -2.77 4.19
N ASN A 25 -8.61 -2.80 5.09
CA ASN A 25 -9.90 -2.13 4.90
C ASN A 25 -9.91 -0.72 5.51
N ALA A 26 -8.89 -0.35 6.28
CA ALA A 26 -8.80 1.00 6.81
C ALA A 26 -8.59 2.00 5.67
N GLN A 27 -9.24 3.16 5.80
CA GLN A 27 -8.99 4.25 4.88
C GLN A 27 -7.57 4.77 5.10
N LEU A 28 -6.82 4.91 4.01
CA LEU A 28 -5.47 5.47 4.04
C LEU A 28 -5.45 6.90 4.60
N GLY A 29 -6.56 7.63 4.44
CA GLY A 29 -6.74 8.98 5.00
C GLY A 29 -7.15 9.03 6.48
N GLU A 30 -7.60 7.91 7.07
CA GLU A 30 -7.93 7.81 8.50
C GLU A 30 -6.83 7.17 9.33
N SER A 31 -5.86 6.54 8.67
CA SER A 31 -4.67 6.01 9.34
C SER A 31 -3.81 7.17 9.84
N GLU A 32 -3.25 7.07 11.05
CA GLU A 32 -2.31 8.07 11.62
C GLU A 32 -0.97 8.15 10.86
N ILE A 33 -0.92 7.59 9.66
CA ILE A 33 0.24 7.53 8.80
C ILE A 33 0.56 8.93 8.28
N ASN A 34 1.78 9.39 8.53
CA ASN A 34 2.21 10.67 8.04
C ASN A 34 2.28 10.65 6.50
N SER A 35 1.90 11.74 5.83
CA SER A 35 1.89 11.81 4.36
C SER A 35 3.25 11.47 3.74
N MET A 36 4.35 11.70 4.46
CA MET A 36 5.71 11.34 4.03
C MET A 36 5.95 9.82 4.03
N GLU A 37 5.43 9.11 5.02
CA GLU A 37 5.55 7.65 5.13
C GLU A 37 4.63 6.94 4.14
N ALA A 38 3.41 7.46 3.94
CA ALA A 38 2.51 7.00 2.90
C ALA A 38 3.18 7.09 1.51
N VAL A 39 3.82 8.22 1.20
CA VAL A 39 4.56 8.40 -0.05
C VAL A 39 5.73 7.42 -0.19
N ALA A 40 6.47 7.16 0.89
CA ALA A 40 7.56 6.18 0.87
C ALA A 40 7.04 4.76 0.61
N PHE A 41 5.95 4.38 1.29
CA PHE A 41 5.26 3.12 1.09
C PHE A 41 4.82 2.95 -0.38
N PHE A 42 4.12 3.94 -0.95
CA PHE A 42 3.65 3.85 -2.34
C PHE A 42 4.79 3.74 -3.35
N LYS A 43 5.91 4.44 -3.14
CA LYS A 43 7.10 4.31 -4.00
C LYS A 43 7.70 2.91 -3.94
N LEU A 44 7.70 2.28 -2.77
CA LEU A 44 8.18 0.91 -2.62
C LEU A 44 7.25 -0.09 -3.30
N VAL A 45 5.94 0.05 -3.13
CA VAL A 45 4.95 -0.78 -3.81
C VAL A 45 5.07 -0.62 -5.33
N ASP A 46 5.13 0.61 -5.84
CA ASP A 46 5.30 0.87 -7.27
C ASP A 46 6.57 0.21 -7.82
N LYS A 47 7.68 0.29 -7.08
CA LYS A 47 8.95 -0.34 -7.46
C LYS A 47 8.91 -1.86 -7.40
N GLU A 48 8.26 -2.45 -6.40
CA GLU A 48 8.16 -3.90 -6.21
C GLU A 48 7.24 -4.56 -7.26
N PHE A 49 6.11 -3.91 -7.56
CA PHE A 49 5.09 -4.44 -8.47
C PHE A 49 5.16 -3.86 -9.89
N GLY A 50 6.01 -2.86 -10.13
CA GLY A 50 6.21 -2.24 -11.44
C GLY A 50 4.96 -1.53 -11.97
N LEU A 51 4.22 -0.83 -11.11
CA LEU A 51 2.90 -0.28 -11.46
C LEU A 51 2.98 0.94 -12.39
N GLY A 52 4.10 1.68 -12.32
CA GLY A 52 4.35 2.90 -13.08
C GLY A 52 3.39 4.03 -12.71
N MET A 53 2.84 4.02 -11.50
CA MET A 53 1.81 4.96 -11.06
C MET A 53 2.42 6.18 -10.38
N ALA A 54 1.84 7.36 -10.66
CA ALA A 54 2.18 8.58 -9.94
C ALA A 54 1.53 8.56 -8.55
N ILE A 55 2.11 9.29 -7.59
CA ILE A 55 1.54 9.46 -6.23
C ILE A 55 0.07 9.95 -6.30
N GLU A 56 -0.25 10.76 -7.31
CA GLU A 56 -1.60 11.28 -7.55
C GLU A 56 -2.61 10.19 -7.94
N ASP A 57 -2.17 9.12 -8.61
CA ASP A 57 -3.02 7.97 -8.91
C ASP A 57 -3.29 7.15 -7.65
N PHE A 58 -2.38 7.15 -6.67
CA PHE A 58 -2.61 6.46 -5.40
C PHE A 58 -3.71 7.11 -4.56
N SER A 59 -3.92 8.43 -4.69
CA SER A 59 -5.05 9.12 -4.07
C SER A 59 -6.42 8.61 -4.56
N LYS A 60 -6.47 7.85 -5.66
CA LYS A 60 -7.70 7.20 -6.15
C LYS A 60 -8.04 5.94 -5.34
N PHE A 61 -7.05 5.32 -4.69
CA PHE A 61 -7.27 4.15 -3.84
C PHE A 61 -7.66 4.62 -2.45
N GLN A 62 -8.84 4.22 -1.99
CA GLN A 62 -9.32 4.60 -0.65
C GLN A 62 -8.68 3.73 0.44
N THR A 63 -8.36 2.48 0.11
CA THR A 63 -7.88 1.46 1.05
C THR A 63 -6.68 0.72 0.47
N LEU A 64 -5.91 0.04 1.32
CA LEU A 64 -4.86 -0.87 0.85
C LEU A 64 -5.45 -2.07 0.10
N GLN A 65 -6.68 -2.47 0.40
CA GLN A 65 -7.35 -3.53 -0.34
C GLN A 65 -7.58 -3.17 -1.80
N ASP A 66 -8.03 -1.94 -2.09
CA ASP A 66 -8.15 -1.41 -3.46
C ASP A 66 -6.84 -1.56 -4.25
N LEU A 67 -5.72 -1.26 -3.59
CA LEU A 67 -4.39 -1.39 -4.16
C LEU A 67 -4.02 -2.87 -4.41
N VAL A 68 -4.31 -3.76 -3.45
CA VAL A 68 -4.11 -5.22 -3.62
C VAL A 68 -4.91 -5.73 -4.80
N GLU A 69 -6.20 -5.40 -4.89
CA GLU A 69 -7.08 -5.84 -5.98
C GLU A 69 -6.60 -5.32 -7.34
N HIS A 70 -6.11 -4.08 -7.39
CA HIS A 70 -5.54 -3.51 -8.62
C HIS A 70 -4.26 -4.24 -9.07
N ILE A 71 -3.40 -4.60 -8.14
CA ILE A 71 -2.18 -5.36 -8.43
C ILE A 71 -2.51 -6.80 -8.85
N ASP A 72 -3.41 -7.46 -8.11
CA ASP A 72 -3.84 -8.83 -8.39
C ASP A 72 -4.53 -8.94 -9.76
N ALA A 73 -5.33 -7.93 -10.14
CA ALA A 73 -5.96 -7.85 -11.45
C ALA A 73 -4.97 -7.64 -12.63
N ARG A 74 -3.71 -7.24 -12.35
CA ARG A 74 -2.65 -7.07 -13.35
C ARG A 74 -1.70 -8.28 -13.45
N GLY A 75 -1.72 -9.18 -12.47
CA GLY A 75 -0.92 -10.42 -12.43
C GLY A 75 -1.60 -11.59 -13.13
#